data_AF-A0A8T5NJS6-F1
#
_entry.id   AF-A0A8T5NJS6-F1
#
_cell.length_a   1.000
_cell.length_b   1.000
_cell.length_c   1.000
_cell.angle_alpha   90.00
_cell.angle_beta   90.00
_cell.angle_gamma   90.00
#
_symmetry.space_group_name_H-M   'P 1'
#
loop_
_entity.id
_entity.type
_entity.pdbx_description
1 polymer ?
#
loop_
_entity_poly.entity_id
_entity_poly.type
_entity_poly.pdbx_seq_one_letter_code
_entity_poly.pdbx_strand_id
1 'polypeptide(L)' 'MHENVTYPIGNIVLIDRIKKDYGYFDFLFGKIGGKAKDFQKIVKSLIYNKLTANVSINQIPNIYPDEAFEYFGLKETPAE' A
#
# COMPACT_ATOMS: atom_id res chain seq x y z
N MET A 1 18.60 -17.69 8.83
CA MET A 1 17.26 -17.88 9.42
C MET A 1 16.27 -17.46 8.36
N HIS A 2 15.29 -18.32 8.01
CA HIS A 2 14.15 -17.86 7.22
C HIS A 2 13.23 -17.10 8.18
N GLU A 3 13.09 -15.79 7.99
CA GLU A 3 12.04 -15.03 8.66
C GLU A 3 10.70 -15.46 8.06
N ASN A 4 9.73 -15.74 8.92
CA ASN A 4 8.39 -16.13 8.47
C ASN A 4 7.69 -14.89 7.93
N VAL A 5 7.51 -14.83 6.62
CA VAL A 5 6.82 -13.72 5.97
C VAL A 5 5.32 -13.99 5.91
N THR A 6 4.51 -13.10 6.49
CA THR A 6 3.05 -13.19 6.40
C THR A 6 2.53 -12.06 5.53
N TYR A 7 2.08 -12.42 4.32
CA TYR A 7 1.37 -11.48 3.46
C TYR A 7 -0.15 -11.58 3.72
N PRO A 8 -0.84 -10.47 3.97
CA PRO A 8 -2.29 -10.39 3.97
C PRO A 8 -2.79 -10.36 2.51
N ILE A 9 -2.64 -11.50 1.85
CA ILE A 9 -2.78 -11.68 0.39
C ILE A 9 -4.14 -11.21 -0.11
N GLY A 10 -5.22 -11.43 0.63
CA GLY A 10 -6.58 -11.14 0.15
C GLY A 10 -6.78 -9.67 -0.27
N ASN A 11 -6.44 -8.73 0.62
CA ASN A 11 -6.62 -7.31 0.34
C ASN A 11 -5.60 -6.76 -0.65
N ILE A 12 -4.38 -7.31 -0.62
CA ILE A 12 -3.34 -7.00 -1.61
C ILE A 12 -3.80 -7.40 -3.02
N VAL A 13 -4.31 -8.62 -3.18
CA VAL A 13 -4.85 -9.14 -4.45
C VAL A 13 -6.04 -8.31 -4.93
N LEU A 14 -6.91 -7.87 -4.03
CA LEU A 14 -8.03 -6.99 -4.38
C LEU A 14 -7.54 -5.66 -4.97
N ILE A 15 -6.58 -5.00 -4.32
CA ILE A 15 -5.99 -3.74 -4.80
C ILE A 15 -5.33 -3.93 -6.17
N ASP A 16 -4.62 -5.05 -6.35
CA ASP A 16 -3.97 -5.38 -7.63
C ASP A 16 -4.96 -5.65 -8.75
N ARG A 17 -6.06 -6.34 -8.45
CA ARG A 17 -7.13 -6.57 -9.41
C ARG A 17 -7.80 -5.26 -9.82
N ILE A 18 -8.08 -4.37 -8.87
CA ILE A 18 -8.64 -3.03 -9.16
C ILE A 18 -7.69 -2.24 -10.06
N LYS A 19 -6.38 -2.29 -9.79
CA LYS A 19 -5.36 -1.66 -10.63
C LYS A 19 -5.34 -2.27 -12.03
N LYS A 20 -5.30 -3.60 -12.16
CA LYS A 20 -5.14 -4.32 -13.43
C LYS A 20 -6.39 -4.23 -14.31
N ASP A 21 -7.56 -4.49 -13.75
CA ASP A 21 -8.80 -4.64 -14.51
C ASP A 21 -9.40 -3.28 -14.89
N TYR A 22 -9.13 -2.23 -14.10
CA TYR A 22 -9.76 -0.91 -14.27
C TYR A 22 -8.79 0.26 -14.45
N GLY A 23 -7.48 0.06 -14.27
CA GLY A 23 -6.51 1.16 -14.29
C GLY A 23 -6.80 2.25 -13.26
N TYR A 24 -7.53 1.90 -12.18
CA TYR A 24 -8.23 2.87 -11.32
C TYR A 24 -7.34 3.95 -10.72
N PHE A 25 -6.16 3.56 -10.22
CA PHE A 25 -5.21 4.50 -9.61
C PHE A 25 -4.60 5.47 -10.63
N ASP A 26 -4.34 5.00 -11.84
CA ASP A 26 -3.80 5.84 -12.92
C ASP A 26 -4.88 6.78 -13.47
N PHE A 27 -6.12 6.30 -13.57
CA PHE A 27 -7.27 7.12 -13.92
C PHE A 27 -7.49 8.27 -12.92
N LEU A 28 -7.50 7.98 -11.62
CA LEU A 28 -7.73 8.99 -10.58
C LEU A 28 -6.53 9.92 -10.36
N PHE A 29 -5.33 9.36 -10.30
CA PHE A 29 -4.15 10.07 -9.81
C PHE A 29 -3.08 10.33 -10.88
N GLY A 30 -3.24 9.85 -12.10
CA GLY A 30 -2.25 10.00 -13.18
C GLY A 30 -1.93 11.47 -13.52
N LYS A 31 -2.87 12.38 -13.30
CA LYS A 31 -2.67 13.83 -13.49
C LYS A 31 -2.00 14.53 -12.29
N ILE A 32 -2.01 13.89 -11.12
CA ILE A 32 -1.44 14.41 -9.87
C ILE A 32 0.00 13.91 -9.68
N GLY A 33 0.34 12.76 -10.28
CA GLY A 33 1.61 12.04 -10.09
C GLY A 33 2.89 12.76 -10.52
N GLY A 34 2.82 13.88 -11.23
CA GLY A 34 3.99 14.59 -11.76
C GLY A 34 4.92 15.22 -10.72
N LYS A 35 4.52 15.35 -9.45
CA LYS A 35 5.33 16.00 -8.40
C LYS A 35 5.62 15.14 -7.16
N ALA A 36 4.93 14.02 -6.99
CA ALA A 36 5.06 13.20 -5.79
C ALA A 36 5.32 11.74 -6.17
N LYS A 37 6.61 11.40 -6.27
CA LYS A 37 7.14 10.10 -6.73
C LYS A 37 6.52 8.89 -6.02
N ASP A 38 6.10 9.08 -4.77
CA ASP A 38 5.55 8.01 -3.92
C ASP A 38 4.06 8.19 -3.58
N PHE A 39 3.38 9.21 -4.13
CA PHE A 39 1.99 9.50 -3.77
C PHE A 39 1.04 8.33 -4.01
N GLN A 40 1.06 7.75 -5.21
CA GLN A 40 0.20 6.60 -5.50
C GLN A 40 0.53 5.39 -4.60
N LYS A 41 1.79 5.25 -4.16
CA LYS A 41 2.22 4.15 -3.29
C LYS A 41 1.69 4.34 -1.87
N ILE A 42 1.78 5.57 -1.35
CA ILE A 42 1.21 5.97 -0.05
C ILE A 42 -0.32 5.76 -0.07
N VAL A 43 -1.02 6.21 -1.12
CA VAL A 43 -2.47 6.02 -1.23
C VAL A 43 -2.85 4.54 -1.21
N LYS A 44 -2.10 3.67 -1.89
CA LYS A 44 -2.34 2.22 -1.85
C LYS A 44 -2.15 1.65 -0.45
N SER A 45 -1.11 2.06 0.27
CA SER A 45 -0.88 1.68 1.68
C SER A 45 -2.03 2.13 2.60
N LEU A 46 -2.54 3.34 2.42
CA LEU A 46 -3.67 3.86 3.20
C LEU A 46 -4.98 3.11 2.91
N ILE A 47 -5.26 2.77 1.64
CA ILE A 47 -6.41 1.94 1.27
C ILE A 47 -6.26 0.54 1.84
N TYR A 48 -5.07 -0.03 1.74
CA TYR A 48 -4.78 -1.32 2.35
C TYR A 48 -5.04 -1.32 3.87
N ASN A 49 -4.62 -0.27 4.59
CA ASN A 49 -4.98 -0.09 6.01
C ASN A 49 -6.50 -0.01 6.20
N LYS A 50 -7.22 0.74 5.36
CA LYS A 50 -8.69 0.85 5.43
C LYS A 50 -9.41 -0.50 5.24
N LEU A 51 -8.87 -1.39 4.41
CA LEU A 51 -9.44 -2.71 4.13
C LEU A 51 -9.04 -3.78 5.15
N THR A 52 -7.98 -3.55 5.94
CA THR A 52 -7.47 -4.50 6.94
C THR A 52 -7.85 -4.06 8.35
N ALA A 53 -6.91 -3.50 9.13
CA ALA A 53 -7.13 -3.21 10.55
C ALA A 53 -7.72 -1.82 10.80
N ASN A 54 -7.73 -0.94 9.80
CA ASN A 54 -8.27 0.42 9.85
C ASN A 54 -7.79 1.22 11.07
N VAL A 55 -6.48 1.13 11.35
CA VAL A 55 -5.85 1.81 12.48
C VAL A 55 -5.48 3.25 12.12
N SER A 56 -5.11 4.04 13.13
CA SER A 56 -4.52 5.36 12.92
C SER A 56 -3.24 5.26 12.08
N ILE A 57 -2.94 6.31 11.30
CA ILE A 57 -1.77 6.36 10.39
C ILE A 57 -0.48 6.09 11.17
N ASN A 58 -0.36 6.66 12.37
CA ASN A 58 0.82 6.54 13.22
C ASN A 58 0.99 5.13 13.80
N GLN A 59 -0.04 4.28 13.70
CA GLN A 59 0.02 2.87 14.13
C GLN A 59 0.32 1.92 12.96
N ILE A 60 0.20 2.38 11.70
CA ILE A 60 0.46 1.57 10.50
C ILE A 60 1.85 0.90 10.54
N PRO A 61 2.96 1.61 10.87
CA PRO A 61 4.28 1.01 10.98
C PRO A 61 4.41 -0.08 12.06
N ASN A 62 3.60 -0.01 13.13
CA ASN A 62 3.69 -0.94 14.26
C ASN A 62 2.80 -2.19 14.08
N ILE A 63 1.81 -2.12 13.18
CA ILE A 63 0.79 -3.16 13.00
C ILE A 63 1.06 -4.02 11.77
N TYR A 64 1.59 -3.43 10.70
CA TYR A 64 1.83 -4.16 9.45
C TYR A 64 3.31 -4.50 9.30
N PRO A 65 3.63 -5.68 8.76
CA PRO A 65 5.00 -6.08 8.50
C PRO A 65 5.57 -5.29 7.30
N ASP A 66 6.88 -5.11 7.27
CA ASP A 66 7.56 -4.27 6.26
C ASP A 66 7.32 -4.75 4.82
N GLU A 67 7.20 -6.07 4.64
CA GLU A 67 6.96 -6.71 3.34
C GLU A 67 5.62 -6.28 2.72
N ALA A 68 4.64 -5.85 3.53
CA ALA A 68 3.40 -5.28 3.04
C ALA A 68 3.60 -3.91 2.37
N PHE A 69 4.52 -3.09 2.89
CA PHE A 69 4.87 -1.79 2.29
C PHE A 69 5.76 -1.96 1.06
N GLU A 70 6.70 -2.91 1.11
CA GLU A 70 7.52 -3.27 -0.04
C GLU A 70 6.67 -3.69 -1.24
N TYR A 71 5.58 -4.42 -1.00
CA TYR A 71 4.62 -4.78 -2.06
C TYR A 71 4.08 -3.55 -2.81
N PHE A 72 3.80 -2.46 -2.09
CA PHE A 72 3.32 -1.21 -2.69
C PHE A 72 4.46 -0.34 -3.26
N GLY A 73 5.71 -0.82 -3.21
CA GLY A 73 6.89 -0.15 -3.73
C GLY A 73 7.44 0.95 -2.80
N LEU A 74 7.06 0.92 -1.52
CA LEU A 74 7.63 1.75 -0.48
C LEU A 74 8.88 1.04 0.05
N LYS A 75 10.05 1.66 -0.12
CA LYS A 75 11.35 1.09 0.27
C LYS A 75 11.67 1.27 1.76
N GLU A 76 10.96 2.17 2.41
CA GLU A 76 11.05 2.45 3.83
C GLU A 76 9.62 2.48 4.35
N THR A 77 9.43 1.99 5.58
CA THR A 77 8.17 2.14 6.30
C THR A 77 7.83 3.63 6.30
N PRO A 78 6.67 4.04 5.79
CA PRO A 78 6.36 5.46 5.66
C PRO A 78 6.37 6.10 7.05
N ALA A 79 7.46 6.82 7.34
CA ALA A 79 7.60 7.64 8.52
C ALA A 79 6.81 8.94 8.32
N GLU A 80 6.23 9.46 9.40
CA GLU A 80 5.69 10.82 9.43
C GLU A 80 6.76 11.85 9.05
#